data_AF-A0A517M1J5-F1
#
_entry.id   AF-A0A517M1J5-F1
#
_cell.length_a   1.000
_cell.length_b   1.000
_cell.length_c   1.000
_cell.angle_alpha   90.00
_cell.angle_beta   90.00
_cell.angle_gamma   90.00
#
_symmetry.space_group_name_H-M   'P 1'
#
loop_
_entity.id
_entity.type
_entity.pdbx_description
1 polymer ?
#
loop_
_entity_poly.entity_id
_entity_poly.type
_entity_poly.pdbx_seq_one_letter_code
_entity_poly.pdbx_strand_id
1 'polypeptide(L)'
;MREYFYQTFPSQLARLEFLRPNNTVRENIMRDSAVVFFGGPNWDSVRADLAPIPDDDRSKFILSLFMIVITDQALHTYNRDSYDAWRAQTNYPKFGSSGFGPHNENPFKILWAPEREQIVDVDQVLAIVPQFVRFLIDETQSFFGQHIPDVDVVAYFDAIRRDTGYAFNQGMVVPAVKEQLEALTMP
;
A
#
# COMPACT_ATOMS: atom_id res chain seq x y z
N MET A 1 -11.60 7.52 8.25
CA MET A 1 -10.53 7.22 7.26
C MET A 1 -9.89 8.46 6.66
N ARG A 2 -10.62 9.29 5.90
CA ARG A 2 -10.06 10.48 5.23
C ARG A 2 -9.24 11.42 6.12
N GLU A 3 -9.81 11.84 7.26
CA GLU A 3 -9.14 12.76 8.19
C GLU A 3 -7.80 12.18 8.68
N TYR A 4 -7.81 10.92 9.12
CA TYR A 4 -6.61 10.21 9.54
C TYR A 4 -5.57 10.13 8.40
N PHE A 5 -5.98 9.78 7.18
CA PHE A 5 -5.09 9.65 6.02
C PHE A 5 -4.33 10.94 5.71
N TYR A 6 -4.98 12.10 5.82
CA TYR A 6 -4.34 13.38 5.51
C TYR A 6 -3.62 14.02 6.70
N GLN A 7 -4.16 13.88 7.92
CA GLN A 7 -3.68 14.63 9.08
C GLN A 7 -2.70 13.84 9.96
N THR A 8 -2.83 12.51 10.00
CA THR A 8 -2.09 11.67 10.95
C THR A 8 -1.13 10.73 10.24
N PHE A 9 -1.61 10.01 9.22
CA PHE A 9 -0.85 8.99 8.50
C PHE A 9 0.52 9.47 7.99
N PRO A 10 0.69 10.65 7.37
CA PRO A 10 2.00 11.06 6.86
C PRO A 10 3.06 11.19 7.97
N SER A 11 2.65 11.74 9.12
CA SER A 11 3.54 11.90 10.27
C SER A 11 3.94 10.57 10.91
N GLN A 12 3.05 9.57 10.83
CA GLN A 12 3.27 8.22 11.34
C GLN A 12 4.08 7.37 10.35
N LEU A 13 3.82 7.51 9.06
CA LEU A 13 4.59 6.87 7.99
C LEU A 13 6.06 7.28 8.05
N ALA A 14 6.34 8.54 8.36
CA ALA A 14 7.70 9.06 8.55
C ALA A 14 8.44 8.46 9.77
N ARG A 15 7.74 7.77 10.68
CA ARG A 15 8.35 7.09 11.84
C ARG A 15 8.76 5.67 11.54
N LEU A 16 8.32 5.08 10.43
CA LEU A 16 8.82 3.77 10.02
C LEU A 16 10.34 3.91 9.82
N GLU A 17 11.10 3.14 10.58
CA GLU A 17 12.54 3.05 10.37
C GLU A 17 12.77 2.26 9.09
N PHE A 18 12.72 2.98 7.97
CA PHE A 18 13.15 2.43 6.71
C PHE A 18 14.62 2.12 6.86
N LEU A 19 14.95 0.83 7.02
CA LEU A 19 16.32 0.34 6.92
C LEU A 19 16.88 1.00 5.66
N ARG A 20 17.82 1.93 5.92
CA ARG A 20 18.45 2.91 5.03
C ARG A 20 18.48 2.46 3.57
N PRO A 21 18.46 3.36 2.56
CA PRO A 21 18.56 2.93 1.16
C PRO A 21 19.70 1.95 1.06
N ASN A 22 19.34 0.68 0.81
CA ASN A 22 20.26 -0.45 0.93
C ASN A 22 21.48 -0.05 0.11
N ASN A 23 22.70 -0.08 0.67
CA ASN A 23 23.88 0.40 -0.07
C ASN A 23 23.96 -0.27 -1.47
N THR A 24 23.45 -1.49 -1.59
CA THR A 24 23.20 -2.24 -2.84
C THR A 24 22.35 -1.51 -3.91
N VAL A 25 21.31 -0.77 -3.52
CA VAL A 25 20.46 0.04 -4.42
C VAL A 25 21.21 1.30 -4.87
N ARG A 26 21.91 1.94 -3.93
CA ARG A 26 22.70 3.17 -4.17
C ARG A 26 23.90 2.93 -5.07
N GLU A 27 24.56 1.79 -4.93
CA GLU A 27 25.85 1.55 -5.58
C GLU A 27 25.73 0.92 -6.96
N ASN A 28 24.66 0.15 -7.28
CA ASN A 28 24.74 -0.74 -8.45
C ASN A 28 23.47 -0.93 -9.33
N ILE A 29 22.25 -0.55 -8.93
CA ILE A 29 21.04 -1.11 -9.61
C ILE A 29 19.93 -0.10 -9.96
N MET A 30 19.65 0.94 -9.16
CA MET A 30 18.62 1.94 -9.51
C MET A 30 19.24 3.33 -9.70
N ARG A 31 18.89 4.02 -10.80
CA ARG A 31 19.30 5.41 -11.06
C ARG A 31 18.64 6.44 -10.14
N ASP A 32 17.78 6.00 -9.22
CA ASP A 32 17.06 6.84 -8.26
C ASP A 32 17.56 6.54 -6.84
N SER A 33 18.42 7.42 -6.34
CA SER A 33 19.04 7.34 -5.01
C SER A 33 18.09 7.71 -3.86
N ALA A 34 16.87 8.17 -4.18
CA ALA A 34 15.84 8.55 -3.22
C ALA A 34 14.82 7.44 -2.94
N VAL A 35 14.86 6.32 -3.69
CA VAL A 35 13.96 5.19 -3.46
C VAL A 35 14.25 4.52 -2.12
N VAL A 36 13.20 4.33 -1.34
CA VAL A 36 13.22 3.65 -0.05
C VAL A 36 12.38 2.39 -0.14
N PHE A 37 12.94 1.25 0.30
CA PHE A 37 12.21 -0.01 0.40
C PHE A 37 11.90 -0.34 1.87
N PHE A 38 10.78 -1.02 2.10
CA PHE A 38 10.40 -1.50 3.42
C PHE A 38 9.69 -2.86 3.38
N GLY A 39 9.65 -3.52 4.53
CA GLY A 39 8.93 -4.76 4.77
C GLY A 39 9.74 -6.02 4.50
N GLY A 40 10.52 -6.08 3.42
CA GLY A 40 11.25 -7.30 3.08
C GLY A 40 10.34 -8.49 2.79
N PRO A 41 10.89 -9.71 2.68
CA PRO A 41 10.09 -10.91 2.42
C PRO A 41 8.99 -11.11 3.46
N ASN A 42 7.76 -11.31 3.00
CA ASN A 42 6.58 -11.59 3.84
C ASN A 42 6.25 -10.56 4.94
N TRP A 43 6.90 -9.40 4.92
CA TRP A 43 6.88 -8.43 6.00
C TRP A 43 7.22 -9.02 7.38
N ASP A 44 8.26 -9.85 7.47
CA ASP A 44 8.66 -10.49 8.73
C ASP A 44 9.05 -9.49 9.83
N SER A 45 9.41 -8.26 9.48
CA SER A 45 9.70 -7.16 10.40
C SER A 45 8.47 -6.40 10.91
N VAL A 46 7.24 -6.79 10.53
CA VAL A 46 6.00 -6.00 10.80
C VAL A 46 5.83 -5.57 12.26
N ARG A 47 6.23 -6.40 13.23
CA ARG A 47 6.18 -6.03 14.66
C ARG A 47 7.08 -4.87 15.00
N ALA A 48 8.32 -4.89 14.50
CA ALA A 48 9.28 -3.81 14.73
C ALA A 48 8.84 -2.54 13.97
N ASP A 49 8.40 -2.72 12.72
CA ASP A 49 8.00 -1.60 11.86
C ASP A 49 6.77 -0.87 12.42
N LEU A 50 5.79 -1.60 12.99
CA LEU A 50 4.58 -1.01 13.57
C LEU A 50 4.71 -0.62 15.05
N ALA A 51 5.84 -0.89 15.71
CA ALA A 51 6.05 -0.53 17.11
C ALA A 51 5.92 0.99 17.41
N PRO A 52 6.34 1.91 16.51
CA PRO A 52 6.17 3.35 16.72
C PRO A 52 4.74 3.88 16.51
N ILE A 53 3.83 3.02 16.03
CA ILE A 53 2.45 3.39 15.70
C ILE A 53 1.55 3.11 16.92
N PRO A 54 0.80 4.12 17.42
CA PRO A 54 -0.15 3.92 18.51
C PRO A 54 -1.15 2.81 18.21
N ASP A 55 -1.45 1.96 19.19
CA ASP A 55 -2.33 0.79 19.04
C ASP A 55 -3.68 1.17 18.42
N ASP A 56 -4.32 2.24 18.90
CA ASP A 56 -5.62 2.75 18.43
C ASP A 56 -5.60 3.25 16.97
N ASP A 57 -4.42 3.53 16.42
CA ASP A 57 -4.25 4.00 15.06
C ASP A 57 -3.87 2.88 14.09
N ARG A 58 -3.39 1.73 14.58
CA ARG A 58 -2.82 0.68 13.71
C ARG A 58 -3.78 0.20 12.64
N SER A 59 -5.06 0.02 12.95
CA SER A 59 -6.08 -0.40 11.98
C SER A 59 -6.20 0.58 10.81
N LYS A 60 -6.21 1.89 11.09
CA LYS A 60 -6.27 2.93 10.05
C LYS A 60 -4.93 3.05 9.33
N PHE A 61 -3.82 2.86 10.05
CA PHE A 61 -2.47 2.90 9.51
C PHE A 61 -2.27 1.82 8.45
N ILE A 62 -2.57 0.55 8.75
CA ILE A 62 -2.33 -0.56 7.82
C ILE A 62 -3.20 -0.45 6.56
N LEU A 63 -4.42 0.05 6.67
CA LEU A 63 -5.29 0.28 5.52
C LEU A 63 -4.79 1.45 4.65
N SER A 64 -4.32 2.53 5.28
CA SER A 64 -3.71 3.67 4.59
C SER A 64 -2.40 3.28 3.89
N LEU A 65 -1.59 2.45 4.54
CA LEU A 65 -0.36 1.90 3.98
C LEU A 65 -0.66 0.96 2.80
N PHE A 66 -1.66 0.09 2.94
CA PHE A 66 -2.10 -0.79 1.87
C PHE A 66 -2.52 0.01 0.64
N MET A 67 -3.30 1.07 0.83
CA MET A 67 -3.73 1.98 -0.23
C MET A 67 -2.55 2.58 -0.99
N ILE A 68 -1.57 3.20 -0.32
CA ILE A 68 -0.43 3.80 -1.04
C ILE A 68 0.42 2.76 -1.76
N VAL A 69 0.56 1.56 -1.19
CA VAL A 69 1.35 0.47 -1.77
C VAL A 69 0.67 -0.14 -2.99
N ILE A 70 -0.63 -0.45 -2.90
CA ILE A 70 -1.36 -1.03 -4.04
C ILE A 70 -1.48 -0.02 -5.18
N THR A 71 -1.63 1.27 -4.88
CA THR A 71 -1.60 2.32 -5.91
C THR A 71 -0.23 2.47 -6.56
N ASP A 72 0.86 2.56 -5.79
CA ASP A 72 2.22 2.63 -6.36
C ASP A 72 2.51 1.45 -7.28
N GLN A 73 2.24 0.22 -6.82
CA GLN A 73 2.57 -0.98 -7.57
C GLN A 73 1.67 -1.17 -8.80
N ALA A 74 0.37 -0.89 -8.69
CA ALA A 74 -0.53 -0.99 -9.84
C ALA A 74 -0.18 0.05 -10.92
N LEU A 75 0.10 1.31 -10.55
CA LEU A 75 0.53 2.33 -11.51
C LEU A 75 1.88 1.96 -12.14
N HIS A 76 2.84 1.48 -11.35
CA HIS A 76 4.15 1.06 -11.84
C HIS A 76 4.05 -0.04 -12.90
N THR A 77 3.14 -0.99 -12.72
CA THR A 77 3.00 -2.19 -13.56
C THR A 77 2.10 -1.95 -14.77
N TYR A 78 0.99 -1.24 -14.59
CA TYR A 78 -0.09 -1.16 -15.60
C TYR A 78 -0.30 0.23 -16.20
N ASN A 79 0.18 1.30 -15.56
CA ASN A 79 0.03 2.68 -16.01
C ASN A 79 1.38 3.41 -16.01
N ARG A 80 2.37 2.80 -16.68
CA ARG A 80 3.77 3.23 -16.62
C ARG A 80 3.98 4.68 -17.04
N ASP A 81 3.22 5.16 -18.03
CA ASP A 81 3.33 6.53 -18.55
C ASP A 81 2.92 7.59 -17.51
N SER A 82 2.04 7.23 -16.59
CA SER A 82 1.58 8.12 -15.50
C SER A 82 2.37 7.91 -14.20
N TYR A 83 3.20 6.87 -14.14
CA TYR A 83 3.92 6.48 -12.93
C TYR A 83 4.92 7.55 -12.46
N ASP A 84 5.65 8.16 -13.39
CA ASP A 84 6.64 9.18 -13.05
C ASP A 84 5.97 10.43 -12.45
N ALA A 85 4.78 10.81 -12.95
CA ALA A 85 3.98 11.90 -12.41
C ALA A 85 3.45 11.59 -10.99
N TRP A 86 3.00 10.35 -10.76
CA TRP A 86 2.62 9.87 -9.42
C TRP A 86 3.82 9.93 -8.46
N ARG A 87 4.99 9.45 -8.90
CA ARG A 87 6.19 9.39 -8.07
C ARG A 87 6.76 10.75 -7.71
N ALA A 88 6.71 11.71 -8.63
CA ALA A 88 7.15 13.07 -8.36
C ALA A 88 6.32 13.76 -7.28
N GLN A 89 5.04 13.38 -7.11
CA GLN A 89 4.12 14.01 -6.16
C GLN A 89 4.14 13.35 -4.79
N THR A 90 4.25 12.02 -4.75
CA THR A 90 4.03 11.26 -3.51
C THR A 90 5.32 10.84 -2.81
N ASN A 91 6.31 10.43 -3.59
CA ASN A 91 7.54 9.81 -3.13
C ASN A 91 7.38 8.77 -1.99
N TYR A 92 6.30 7.99 -2.05
CA TYR A 92 6.03 6.96 -1.06
C TYR A 92 7.07 5.82 -1.09
N PRO A 93 7.33 5.19 0.08
CA PRO A 93 8.24 4.06 0.16
C PRO A 93 7.67 2.83 -0.56
N LYS A 94 8.55 2.01 -1.12
CA LYS A 94 8.19 0.79 -1.85
C LYS A 94 8.11 -0.40 -0.92
N PHE A 95 6.99 -1.11 -0.94
CA PHE A 95 6.86 -2.36 -0.22
C PHE A 95 7.59 -3.49 -0.97
N GLY A 96 8.66 -4.02 -0.38
CA GLY A 96 9.55 -4.93 -1.06
C GLY A 96 10.89 -5.14 -0.38
N SER A 97 11.80 -5.77 -1.13
CA SER A 97 13.18 -5.97 -0.70
C SER A 97 14.15 -5.60 -1.82
N SER A 98 15.41 -5.38 -1.47
CA SER A 98 16.45 -5.02 -2.44
C SER A 98 17.76 -5.81 -2.26
N GLY A 99 17.70 -6.98 -1.61
CA GLY A 99 18.89 -7.76 -1.24
C GLY A 99 19.69 -8.27 -2.45
N PHE A 100 19.01 -8.79 -3.47
CA PHE A 100 19.59 -9.24 -4.74
C PHE A 100 18.97 -8.49 -5.93
N GLY A 101 18.76 -7.18 -5.77
CA GLY A 101 18.00 -6.34 -6.71
C GLY A 101 16.59 -6.01 -6.20
N PRO A 102 15.95 -4.97 -6.75
CA PRO A 102 14.64 -4.51 -6.30
C PRO A 102 13.55 -5.54 -6.62
N HIS A 103 12.79 -5.91 -5.60
CA HIS A 103 11.66 -6.83 -5.69
C HIS A 103 10.47 -6.25 -4.94
N ASN A 104 9.34 -6.07 -5.64
CA ASN A 104 8.09 -5.66 -5.02
C ASN A 104 7.44 -6.85 -4.32
N GLU A 105 7.00 -6.66 -3.08
CA GLU A 105 6.21 -7.67 -2.37
C GLU A 105 4.72 -7.53 -2.65
N ASN A 106 3.97 -8.62 -2.49
CA ASN A 106 2.53 -8.64 -2.73
C ASN A 106 1.81 -7.65 -1.77
N PRO A 107 1.11 -6.60 -2.27
CA PRO A 107 0.47 -5.58 -1.46
C PRO A 107 -0.47 -6.12 -0.38
N PHE A 108 -1.18 -7.22 -0.64
CA PHE A 108 -2.13 -7.80 0.32
C PHE A 108 -1.46 -8.32 1.60
N LYS A 109 -0.14 -8.52 1.58
CA LYS A 109 0.62 -8.85 2.80
C LYS A 109 0.65 -7.69 3.80
N ILE A 110 0.40 -6.44 3.37
CA ILE A 110 0.22 -5.30 4.28
C ILE A 110 -0.97 -5.51 5.23
N LEU A 111 -2.02 -6.17 4.76
CA LEU A 111 -3.22 -6.47 5.56
C LEU A 111 -3.04 -7.75 6.38
N TRP A 112 -2.37 -8.76 5.81
CA TRP A 112 -2.22 -10.07 6.42
C TRP A 112 -1.13 -10.16 7.50
N ALA A 113 0.03 -9.55 7.30
CA ALA A 113 1.14 -9.70 8.24
C ALA A 113 0.82 -9.14 9.65
N PRO A 114 0.15 -7.97 9.81
CA PRO A 114 -0.27 -7.48 11.12
C PRO A 114 -1.28 -8.39 11.81
N GLU A 115 -2.19 -9.00 11.05
CA GLU A 115 -3.16 -10.00 11.55
C GLU A 115 -2.43 -11.26 12.03
N ARG A 116 -1.53 -11.81 11.20
CA ARG A 116 -0.71 -12.99 11.51
C ARG A 116 0.04 -12.84 12.83
N GLU A 117 0.63 -11.67 13.04
CA GLU A 117 1.42 -11.34 14.24
C GLU A 117 0.58 -10.81 15.40
N GLN A 118 -0.75 -10.75 15.27
CA GLN A 118 -1.67 -10.25 16.31
C GLN A 118 -1.32 -8.83 16.78
N ILE A 119 -0.87 -7.97 15.86
CA ILE A 119 -0.48 -6.58 16.12
C ILE A 119 -1.70 -5.64 16.04
N VAL A 120 -2.73 -6.07 15.31
CA VAL A 120 -4.00 -5.35 15.13
C VAL A 120 -5.15 -6.16 15.70
N ASP A 121 -6.16 -5.45 16.18
CA ASP A 121 -7.46 -6.02 16.47
C ASP A 121 -8.21 -6.22 15.15
N VAL A 122 -8.38 -7.48 14.75
CA VAL A 122 -9.00 -7.86 13.47
C VAL A 122 -10.44 -7.35 13.39
N ASP A 123 -11.20 -7.40 14.48
CA ASP A 123 -12.59 -6.95 14.48
C ASP A 123 -12.68 -5.43 14.27
N GLN A 124 -11.75 -4.67 14.86
CA GLN A 124 -11.66 -3.24 14.61
C GLN A 124 -11.29 -2.92 13.17
N VAL A 125 -10.36 -3.69 12.57
CA VAL A 125 -10.01 -3.51 11.16
C VAL A 125 -11.21 -3.81 10.27
N LEU A 126 -11.88 -4.96 10.47
CA LEU A 126 -13.05 -5.37 9.69
C LEU A 126 -14.18 -4.35 9.79
N ALA A 127 -14.42 -3.77 10.97
CA ALA A 127 -15.45 -2.75 11.18
C ALA A 127 -15.24 -1.48 10.32
N ILE A 128 -13.99 -1.15 9.96
CA ILE A 128 -13.67 0.04 9.17
C ILE A 128 -13.40 -0.26 7.68
N VAL A 129 -13.33 -1.53 7.27
CA VAL A 129 -13.09 -1.93 5.86
C VAL A 129 -14.11 -1.28 4.89
N PRO A 130 -15.44 -1.30 5.13
CA PRO A 130 -16.38 -0.69 4.20
C PRO A 130 -16.16 0.83 4.02
N GLN A 131 -15.82 1.53 5.11
CA GLN A 131 -15.47 2.96 5.05
C GLN A 131 -14.17 3.18 4.29
N PHE A 132 -13.17 2.32 4.50
CA PHE A 132 -11.88 2.39 3.85
C PHE A 132 -11.99 2.18 2.34
N VAL A 133 -12.71 1.14 1.88
CA VAL A 133 -12.81 0.85 0.44
C VAL A 133 -13.49 1.97 -0.32
N ARG A 134 -14.57 2.57 0.24
CA ARG A 134 -15.18 3.77 -0.35
C ARG A 134 -14.18 4.92 -0.45
N PHE A 135 -13.43 5.17 0.63
CA PHE A 135 -12.40 6.19 0.63
C PHE A 135 -11.30 5.93 -0.42
N LEU A 136 -10.83 4.68 -0.55
CA LEU A 136 -9.86 4.29 -1.59
C LEU A 136 -10.38 4.64 -2.99
N ILE A 137 -11.63 4.26 -3.31
CA ILE A 137 -12.23 4.52 -4.63
C ILE A 137 -12.37 6.02 -4.87
N ASP A 138 -12.96 6.76 -3.92
CA ASP A 138 -13.18 8.20 -4.03
C ASP A 138 -11.86 8.96 -4.20
N GLU A 139 -10.84 8.56 -3.44
CA GLU A 139 -9.52 9.19 -3.46
C GLU A 139 -8.76 8.86 -4.74
N THR A 140 -8.83 7.62 -5.23
CA THR A 140 -8.28 7.24 -6.54
C THR A 140 -8.93 8.07 -7.65
N GLN A 141 -10.27 8.18 -7.66
CA GLN A 141 -10.99 8.98 -8.65
C GLN A 141 -10.59 10.46 -8.59
N SER A 142 -10.57 11.03 -7.39
CA SER A 142 -10.22 12.44 -7.18
C SER A 142 -8.77 12.74 -7.57
N PHE A 143 -7.82 11.94 -7.08
CA PHE A 143 -6.40 12.14 -7.37
C PHE A 143 -6.12 11.94 -8.86
N PHE A 144 -6.64 10.89 -9.47
CA PHE A 144 -6.34 10.57 -10.87
C PHE A 144 -6.88 11.65 -11.78
N GLY A 145 -8.13 12.08 -11.57
CA GLY A 145 -8.73 13.16 -12.36
C GLY A 145 -7.99 14.50 -12.26
N GLN A 146 -7.31 14.78 -11.14
CA GLN A 146 -6.59 16.04 -10.93
C GLN A 146 -5.13 15.99 -11.40
N HIS A 147 -4.46 14.85 -11.22
CA HIS A 147 -3.00 14.77 -11.28
C HIS A 147 -2.47 13.83 -12.36
N ILE A 148 -3.24 12.82 -12.77
CA ILE A 148 -2.89 11.83 -13.78
C ILE A 148 -4.13 11.43 -14.59
N PRO A 149 -4.79 12.38 -15.30
CA PRO A 149 -6.12 12.19 -15.89
C PRO A 149 -6.18 11.13 -16.99
N ASP A 150 -5.02 10.71 -17.51
CA ASP A 150 -4.92 9.64 -18.52
C ASP A 150 -5.13 8.24 -17.93
N VAL A 151 -5.15 8.10 -16.59
CA VAL A 151 -5.43 6.81 -15.94
C VAL A 151 -6.94 6.60 -15.84
N ASP A 152 -7.47 5.64 -16.61
CA ASP A 152 -8.82 5.15 -16.47
C ASP A 152 -8.97 4.38 -15.14
N VAL A 153 -9.81 4.88 -14.24
CA VAL A 153 -10.03 4.33 -12.89
C VAL A 153 -10.67 2.94 -12.94
N VAL A 154 -11.58 2.68 -13.89
CA VAL A 154 -12.21 1.37 -14.04
C VAL A 154 -11.15 0.37 -14.51
N ALA A 155 -10.36 0.72 -15.51
CA ALA A 155 -9.26 -0.11 -16.00
C ALA A 155 -8.20 -0.35 -14.92
N TYR A 156 -7.93 0.64 -14.06
CA TYR A 156 -7.02 0.53 -12.92
C TYR A 156 -7.47 -0.52 -11.91
N PHE A 157 -8.74 -0.50 -11.48
CA PHE A 157 -9.26 -1.53 -10.57
C PHE A 157 -9.35 -2.91 -11.24
N ASP A 158 -9.69 -2.97 -12.52
CA ASP A 158 -9.64 -4.20 -13.31
C ASP A 158 -8.23 -4.79 -13.35
N ALA A 159 -7.20 -3.95 -13.52
CA ALA A 159 -5.81 -4.38 -13.54
C ALA A 159 -5.40 -4.96 -12.18
N ILE A 160 -5.77 -4.33 -11.07
CA ILE A 160 -5.55 -4.87 -9.72
C ILE A 160 -6.17 -6.26 -9.56
N ARG A 161 -7.39 -6.48 -10.04
CA ARG A 161 -8.06 -7.79 -9.92
C ARG A 161 -7.43 -8.88 -10.78
N ARG A 162 -6.81 -8.51 -11.89
CA ARG A 162 -6.14 -9.44 -12.82
C ARG A 162 -4.67 -9.68 -12.46
N ASP A 163 -4.10 -8.90 -11.54
CA ASP A 163 -2.74 -9.09 -11.06
C ASP A 163 -2.61 -10.45 -10.34
N THR A 164 -1.47 -11.12 -10.53
CA THR A 164 -1.23 -12.44 -9.93
C THR A 164 -1.24 -12.39 -8.41
N GLY A 165 -0.87 -11.25 -7.83
CA GLY A 165 -0.95 -10.99 -6.40
C GLY A 165 -2.37 -10.99 -5.84
N TYR A 166 -3.39 -10.73 -6.67
CA TYR A 166 -4.79 -10.75 -6.26
C TYR A 166 -5.28 -12.15 -5.87
N ALA A 167 -4.59 -13.23 -6.26
CA ALA A 167 -4.91 -14.58 -5.78
C ALA A 167 -4.60 -14.80 -4.29
N PHE A 168 -3.77 -13.95 -3.67
CA PHE A 168 -3.41 -14.05 -2.26
C PHE A 168 -4.62 -13.75 -1.36
N ASN A 169 -5.15 -14.74 -0.65
CA ASN A 169 -6.40 -14.61 0.10
C ASN A 169 -6.30 -15.11 1.56
N GLN A 170 -5.17 -14.84 2.20
CA GLN A 170 -4.88 -15.29 3.57
C GLN A 170 -5.43 -14.29 4.61
N GLY A 171 -5.81 -14.82 5.79
CA GLY A 171 -6.38 -14.03 6.88
C GLY A 171 -7.85 -13.65 6.64
N MET A 172 -8.40 -12.84 7.54
CA MET A 172 -9.78 -12.35 7.50
C MET A 172 -9.89 -10.99 6.82
N VAL A 173 -8.87 -10.14 6.96
CA VAL A 173 -8.93 -8.76 6.45
C VAL A 173 -8.82 -8.73 4.91
N VAL A 174 -7.96 -9.56 4.32
CA VAL A 174 -7.73 -9.57 2.87
C VAL A 174 -9.01 -9.93 2.09
N PRO A 175 -9.71 -11.04 2.39
CA PRO A 175 -10.98 -11.34 1.71
C PRO A 175 -12.02 -10.25 1.89
N ALA A 176 -12.14 -9.67 3.09
CA ALA A 176 -13.12 -8.62 3.37
C ALA A 176 -12.88 -7.35 2.53
N VAL A 177 -11.62 -6.93 2.39
CA VAL A 177 -11.26 -5.79 1.52
C VAL A 177 -11.61 -6.07 0.07
N LYS A 178 -11.31 -7.28 -0.43
CA LYS A 178 -11.61 -7.67 -1.81
C LYS A 178 -13.11 -7.76 -2.09
N GLU A 179 -13.87 -8.37 -1.20
CA GLU A 179 -15.34 -8.47 -1.32
C GLU A 179 -15.97 -7.07 -1.39
N GLN A 180 -15.55 -6.16 -0.51
CA GLN A 180 -16.03 -4.78 -0.54
C GLN A 180 -15.57 -4.03 -1.80
N LEU A 181 -14.34 -4.27 -2.26
CA LEU A 181 -13.84 -3.65 -3.48
C LEU A 181 -14.65 -4.12 -4.69
N GLU A 182 -14.85 -5.43 -4.85
CA GLU A 182 -15.65 -6.04 -5.91
C GLU A 182 -17.09 -5.51 -5.89
N ALA A 183 -17.73 -5.48 -4.73
CA ALA A 183 -19.10 -4.99 -4.58
C ALA A 183 -19.28 -3.52 -5.03
N LEU A 184 -18.24 -2.69 -4.95
CA LEU A 184 -18.30 -1.26 -5.28
C LEU A 184 -17.69 -0.88 -6.63
N THR A 185 -16.97 -1.80 -7.27
CA THR A 185 -16.24 -1.51 -8.52
C THR A 185 -16.57 -2.47 -9.65
N MET A 186 -17.44 -3.46 -9.43
CA MET A 186 -18.07 -4.23 -10.50
C MET A 186 -19.27 -3.46 -11.08
N PRO A 187 -19.45 -3.47 -12.42
CA PRO A 187 -20.59 -2.87 -13.09
C PRO A 187 -21.91 -3.62 -12.86
#